data_AF-A0A257MH54-F1
#
_entry.id   AF-A0A257MH54-F1
#
_cell.length_a   1.000
_cell.length_b   1.000
_cell.length_c   1.000
_cell.angle_alpha   90.00
_cell.angle_beta   90.00
_cell.angle_gamma   90.00
#
_symmetry.space_group_name_H-M   'P 1'
#
loop_
_entity.id
_entity.type
_entity.pdbx_description
1 polymer ?
#
loop_
_entity_poly.entity_id
_entity_poly.type
_entity_poly.pdbx_seq_one_letter_code
_entity_poly.pdbx_strand_id
1 'polypeptide(L)'
;MKILVAGVNIRHIAASASRAGHVVIAADCYCDRDLSLWAKETFRLPRQGWEKFLDHLVQKHQPDALVLGPGLEEAIIKDVPVLNNPPEKTSLVSDKLWLAGWLEREGFPFIRTESSPEKMRH
;
A
#
# COMPACT_ATOMS: atom_id res chain seq x y z
N MET A 1 -10.42 4.67 -16.00
CA MET A 1 -10.07 5.51 -14.83
C MET A 1 -8.61 5.89 -14.90
N LYS A 2 -8.28 7.09 -14.45
CA LYS A 2 -6.93 7.53 -14.11
C LYS A 2 -6.68 7.20 -12.65
N ILE A 3 -5.68 6.36 -12.39
CA ILE A 3 -5.32 6.00 -11.02
C ILE A 3 -3.92 6.50 -10.68
N LEU A 4 -3.75 6.93 -9.44
CA LEU A 4 -2.44 7.17 -8.86
C LEU A 4 -2.05 5.95 -8.03
N VAL A 5 -0.83 5.45 -8.20
CA VAL A 5 -0.28 4.35 -7.40
C VAL A 5 0.97 4.87 -6.70
N ALA A 6 1.04 4.71 -5.37
CA ALA A 6 2.15 5.22 -4.58
C ALA A 6 2.65 4.21 -3.56
N GLY A 7 3.96 4.08 -3.37
CA GLY A 7 4.55 3.18 -2.37
C GLY A 7 6.05 2.97 -2.58
N VAL A 8 6.69 2.17 -1.74
CA VAL A 8 8.13 1.89 -1.84
C VAL A 8 8.46 1.14 -3.13
N ASN A 9 7.73 0.06 -3.43
CA ASN A 9 7.82 -0.69 -4.68
C ASN A 9 6.42 -1.09 -5.14
N ILE A 10 6.02 -0.58 -6.31
CA ILE A 10 4.63 -0.66 -6.79
C ILE A 10 4.49 -1.18 -8.21
N ARG A 11 5.57 -1.75 -8.78
CA ARG A 11 5.57 -2.22 -10.17
C ARG A 11 4.44 -3.21 -10.46
N HIS A 12 4.20 -4.14 -9.53
CA HIS A 12 3.15 -5.15 -9.64
C HIS A 12 1.74 -4.54 -9.63
N ILE A 13 1.52 -3.51 -8.81
CA ILE A 13 0.25 -2.77 -8.73
C ILE A 13 0.01 -1.99 -10.02
N ALA A 14 1.01 -1.22 -10.47
CA ALA A 14 0.95 -0.46 -11.71
C ALA A 14 0.70 -1.35 -12.92
N ALA A 15 1.40 -2.48 -13.01
CA ALA A 15 1.24 -3.44 -14.09
C ALA A 15 -0.16 -4.07 -14.10
N SER A 16 -0.70 -4.42 -12.93
CA SER A 16 -2.05 -4.95 -12.80
C SER A 16 -3.09 -3.95 -13.31
N ALA A 17 -3.02 -2.71 -12.83
CA ALA A 17 -3.95 -1.65 -13.22
C ALA A 17 -3.87 -1.28 -14.70
N SER A 18 -2.66 -1.18 -15.25
CA SER A 18 -2.43 -0.91 -16.67
C SER A 18 -3.06 -2.00 -17.54
N ARG A 19 -2.87 -3.27 -17.18
CA ARG A 19 -3.53 -4.41 -17.86
C ARG A 19 -5.05 -4.42 -17.73
N ALA A 20 -5.59 -3.87 -16.66
CA ALA A 20 -7.03 -3.67 -16.48
C ALA A 20 -7.59 -2.50 -17.32
N GLY A 21 -6.76 -1.80 -18.11
CA GLY A 21 -7.17 -0.70 -18.98
C GLY A 21 -7.23 0.66 -18.28
N HIS A 22 -6.57 0.82 -17.13
CA HIS A 22 -6.49 2.10 -16.43
C HIS A 22 -5.30 2.94 -16.92
N VAL A 23 -5.46 4.26 -16.88
CA VAL A 23 -4.34 5.20 -17.06
C VAL A 23 -3.62 5.33 -15.73
N VAL A 24 -2.38 4.84 -15.65
CA VAL A 24 -1.63 4.77 -14.41
C VAL A 24 -0.66 5.94 -14.30
N ILE A 25 -0.72 6.66 -13.18
CA ILE A 25 0.33 7.55 -12.69
C ILE A 25 0.99 6.85 -11.50
N ALA A 26 2.32 6.81 -11.47
CA ALA A 26 3.06 6.03 -10.48
C ALA A 26 4.04 6.90 -9.69
N ALA A 27 4.13 6.68 -8.39
CA ALA A 27 5.11 7.32 -7.50
C ALA A 27 5.80 6.29 -6.62
N ASP A 28 7.10 6.07 -6.78
CA ASP A 28 7.85 5.09 -5.97
C ASP A 28 9.28 5.53 -5.63
N CYS A 29 9.96 4.76 -4.79
CA CYS A 29 11.31 5.12 -4.32
C CYS A 29 12.41 4.92 -5.37
N TYR A 30 12.13 4.16 -6.43
CA TYR A 30 13.14 3.64 -7.36
C TYR A 30 13.07 4.25 -8.76
N CYS A 31 11.87 4.53 -9.27
CA CYS A 31 11.56 4.93 -10.64
C CYS A 31 12.26 4.04 -11.66
N ASP A 32 12.19 2.73 -11.48
CA ASP A 32 12.88 1.81 -12.37
C ASP A 32 12.26 1.81 -13.78
N ARG A 33 13.05 1.36 -14.76
CA ARG A 33 12.63 1.30 -16.16
C ARG A 33 11.42 0.38 -16.37
N ASP A 34 11.26 -0.64 -15.54
CA ASP A 34 10.16 -1.58 -15.70
C ASP A 34 8.84 -0.94 -15.26
N LEU A 35 8.85 -0.03 -14.29
CA LEU A 35 7.68 0.75 -13.87
C LEU A 35 7.19 1.68 -14.98
N SER A 36 8.10 2.31 -15.73
CA SER A 36 7.72 3.21 -16.83
C SER A 36 7.08 2.52 -18.02
N LEU A 37 7.18 1.19 -18.11
CA LEU A 37 6.43 0.40 -19.09
C LEU A 37 4.93 0.33 -18.76
N TRP A 38 4.56 0.49 -17.49
CA TRP A 38 3.18 0.32 -17.01
C TRP A 38 2.47 1.62 -16.68
N ALA A 39 3.24 2.69 -16.41
CA ALA A 39 2.71 3.99 -16.03
C ALA A 39 2.93 5.03 -17.13
N LYS A 40 1.95 5.92 -17.31
CA LYS A 40 2.04 7.06 -18.23
C LYS A 40 3.07 8.08 -17.74
N GLU A 41 3.14 8.27 -16.43
CA GLU A 41 4.12 9.13 -15.76
C GLU A 41 4.61 8.44 -14.48
N THR A 42 5.90 8.60 -14.19
CA THR A 42 6.55 8.05 -13.01
C THR A 42 7.22 9.17 -12.21
N PHE A 43 7.04 9.14 -10.90
CA PHE A 43 7.54 10.15 -9.97
C PHE A 43 8.37 9.51 -8.87
N ARG A 44 9.48 10.14 -8.50
CA ARG A 44 10.28 9.64 -7.38
C ARG A 44 9.66 10.10 -6.08
N LEU A 45 9.14 9.16 -5.31
CA LEU A 45 8.62 9.39 -3.98
C LEU A 45 9.78 9.74 -3.02
N PRO A 46 9.74 10.89 -2.33
CA PRO A 46 10.76 11.24 -1.38
C PRO A 46 10.63 10.39 -0.11
N ARG A 47 11.74 10.08 0.56
CA ARG A 47 11.72 9.32 1.84
C ARG A 47 11.10 10.09 3.00
N GLN A 48 11.12 11.41 2.95
CA GLN A 48 10.57 12.31 3.96
C GLN A 48 9.65 13.32 3.26
N GLY A 49 8.55 13.69 3.91
CA GLY A 49 7.58 14.63 3.35
C GLY A 49 6.85 14.06 2.12
N TRP A 50 6.71 12.74 2.05
CA TRP A 50 5.97 12.07 0.99
C TRP A 50 4.49 12.48 1.00
N GLU A 51 3.94 12.88 2.14
CA GLU A 51 2.56 13.30 2.33
C GLU A 51 2.26 14.51 1.43
N LYS A 52 3.04 15.59 1.58
CA LYS A 52 2.89 16.82 0.78
C LYS A 52 3.12 16.55 -0.71
N PHE A 53 4.06 15.66 -1.02
CA PHE A 53 4.34 15.28 -2.39
C PHE A 53 3.15 14.54 -3.03
N LEU A 54 2.54 13.64 -2.27
CA LEU A 54 1.39 12.87 -2.71
C LEU A 54 0.16 13.77 -2.86
N ASP A 55 -0.09 14.68 -1.92
CA ASP A 55 -1.13 15.70 -2.01
C ASP A 55 -0.96 16.54 -3.29
N HIS A 56 0.26 16.96 -3.59
CA HIS A 56 0.57 17.67 -4.83
C HIS A 56 0.24 16.83 -6.07
N LEU A 57 0.59 15.54 -6.09
CA LEU A 57 0.26 14.66 -7.21
C LEU A 57 -1.25 14.46 -7.36
N VAL A 58 -1.98 14.31 -6.26
CA VAL A 58 -3.45 14.20 -6.26
C VAL A 58 -4.06 15.47 -6.85
N GLN A 59 -3.64 16.66 -6.41
CA GLN A 59 -4.12 17.94 -6.93
C GLN A 59 -3.78 18.14 -8.41
N LYS A 60 -2.53 17.83 -8.80
CA LYS A 60 -2.03 18.04 -10.17
C LYS A 60 -2.70 17.10 -11.16
N HIS A 61 -2.81 15.82 -10.82
CA HIS A 61 -3.29 14.81 -11.77
C HIS A 61 -4.78 14.53 -11.66
N GLN A 62 -5.44 14.92 -10.56
CA GLN A 62 -6.85 14.65 -10.26
C GLN A 62 -7.21 13.20 -10.64
N PRO A 63 -6.59 12.21 -9.99
CA PRO A 63 -6.90 10.80 -10.24
C PRO A 63 -8.31 10.48 -9.75
N ASP A 64 -8.97 9.54 -10.42
CA ASP A 64 -10.27 9.02 -10.00
C ASP A 64 -10.15 8.21 -8.69
N ALA A 65 -8.97 7.63 -8.46
CA ALA A 65 -8.66 6.87 -7.26
C ALA A 65 -7.14 6.78 -6.99
N LEU A 66 -6.79 6.50 -5.73
CA LEU A 66 -5.43 6.26 -5.25
C LEU A 66 -5.29 4.81 -4.75
N VAL A 67 -4.19 4.17 -5.09
CA VAL A 67 -3.78 2.86 -4.54
C VAL A 67 -2.46 3.02 -3.81
N LEU A 68 -2.46 2.70 -2.52
CA LEU A 68 -1.28 2.73 -1.68
C LEU A 68 -0.63 1.34 -1.67
N GLY A 69 0.66 1.30 -1.91
CA GLY A 69 1.49 0.10 -1.88
C GLY A 69 2.35 0.03 -0.63
N PRO A 70 3.35 -0.87 -0.64
CA PRO A 70 4.23 -1.12 0.49
C PRO A 70 4.84 0.15 1.10
N GLY A 71 4.80 0.26 2.43
CA GLY A 71 5.33 1.38 3.19
C GLY A 71 4.41 2.60 3.30
N LEU A 72 3.22 2.56 2.70
CA LEU A 72 2.22 3.63 2.78
C LEU A 72 0.81 3.09 3.11
N GLU A 73 0.66 1.84 3.52
CA GLU A 73 -0.65 1.18 3.65
C GLU A 73 -1.54 1.79 4.74
N GLU A 74 -0.94 2.49 5.71
CA GLU A 74 -1.62 3.20 6.79
C GLU A 74 -1.77 4.72 6.51
N ALA A 75 -1.36 5.19 5.32
CA ALA A 75 -1.44 6.61 4.98
C ALA A 75 -2.89 7.08 4.87
N ILE A 76 -3.18 8.24 5.47
CA ILE A 76 -4.49 8.88 5.41
C ILE A 76 -4.44 10.00 4.38
N ILE A 77 -5.09 9.77 3.24
CA ILE A 77 -5.17 10.73 2.14
C ILE A 77 -6.60 11.24 2.02
N LYS A 78 -6.74 12.56 1.91
CA LYS A 78 -8.03 13.24 1.78
C LYS A 78 -8.32 13.51 0.30
N ASP A 79 -9.59 13.80 0.00
CA ASP A 79 -10.04 14.34 -1.30
C ASP A 79 -9.97 13.40 -2.51
N VAL A 80 -9.50 12.16 -2.34
CA VAL A 80 -9.54 11.11 -3.38
C VAL A 80 -9.92 9.76 -2.77
N PRO A 81 -10.75 8.94 -3.45
CA PRO A 81 -11.00 7.57 -3.02
C PRO A 81 -9.71 6.75 -2.97
N VAL A 82 -9.44 6.14 -1.80
CA VAL A 82 -8.30 5.23 -1.62
C VAL A 82 -8.81 3.79 -1.71
N LEU A 83 -8.27 3.00 -2.63
CA LEU A 83 -8.71 1.62 -2.91
C LEU A 83 -8.00 0.57 -2.04
N ASN A 84 -7.65 0.95 -0.81
CA ASN A 84 -7.02 0.08 0.17
C ASN A 84 -8.03 -0.32 1.26
N ASN A 85 -7.63 -1.25 2.12
CA ASN A 85 -8.31 -1.41 3.39
C ASN A 85 -8.20 -0.11 4.22
N PRO A 86 -9.18 0.18 5.10
CA PRO A 86 -9.06 1.25 6.07
C PRO A 86 -7.74 1.14 6.86
N PRO A 87 -7.03 2.25 7.13
CA PRO A 87 -5.76 2.26 7.83
C PRO A 87 -5.80 1.51 9.18
N GLU A 88 -6.90 1.64 9.91
CA GLU A 88 -7.09 0.99 11.21
C GLU A 88 -7.11 -0.53 11.07
N LYS A 89 -7.71 -1.04 10.00
CA LYS A 89 -7.76 -2.47 9.70
C LYS A 89 -6.39 -2.98 9.28
N THR A 90 -5.65 -2.21 8.47
CA THR A 90 -4.27 -2.53 8.09
C THR A 90 -3.36 -2.61 9.33
N SER A 91 -3.45 -1.63 10.23
CA SER A 91 -2.65 -1.60 11.45
C SER A 91 -2.97 -2.80 12.37
N LEU A 92 -4.26 -3.11 12.52
CA LEU A 92 -4.72 -4.24 13.32
C LEU A 92 -4.18 -5.59 12.83
N VAL A 93 -4.25 -5.86 11.52
CA VAL A 93 -3.77 -7.14 10.96
C VAL A 93 -2.25 -7.21 10.87
N SER A 94 -1.56 -6.06 10.96
CA SER A 94 -0.10 -6.00 11.02
C SER A 94 0.44 -6.43 12.39
N ASP A 95 -0.39 -6.37 13.44
CA ASP A 95 -0.07 -6.98 14.73
C ASP A 95 -0.19 -8.51 14.63
N LYS A 96 0.97 -9.17 14.61
CA LYS A 96 1.08 -10.62 14.49
C LYS A 96 0.48 -11.37 15.68
N LEU A 97 0.53 -10.80 16.89
CA LEU A 97 -0.06 -11.42 18.08
C LEU A 97 -1.59 -11.37 17.98
N TRP A 98 -2.11 -10.20 17.60
CA TRP A 98 -3.54 -10.05 17.39
C TRP A 98 -4.04 -10.98 16.28
N LEU A 99 -3.35 -11.03 15.14
CA LEU A 99 -3.73 -11.87 14.01
C LEU A 99 -3.71 -13.36 14.36
N ALA A 100 -2.69 -13.83 15.07
CA ALA A 100 -2.62 -15.22 15.52
C ALA A 100 -3.78 -15.57 16.46
N GLY A 101 -4.07 -14.71 17.44
CA GLY A 101 -5.20 -14.91 18.34
C GLY A 101 -6.55 -14.84 17.64
N TRP A 102 -6.69 -14.01 16.59
CA TRP A 102 -7.90 -13.99 15.76
C TRP A 102 -8.05 -15.30 14.98
N LEU A 103 -6.99 -15.78 14.32
CA LEU A 103 -7.00 -17.04 13.58
C LEU A 103 -7.36 -18.24 14.47
N GLU A 104 -6.80 -18.28 15.68
CA GLU A 104 -7.11 -19.32 16.67
C GLU A 104 -8.60 -19.34 17.04
N ARG A 105 -9.16 -18.16 17.36
CA ARG A 105 -10.59 -18.04 17.73
C ARG A 105 -11.53 -18.45 16.60
N GLU A 106 -11.16 -18.16 15.35
CA GLU A 106 -11.96 -18.51 14.17
C GLU A 106 -11.72 -19.95 13.68
N GLY A 107 -10.80 -20.69 14.32
CA GLY A 107 -10.50 -22.09 13.96
C GLY A 107 -9.68 -22.25 12.68
N PHE A 108 -8.99 -21.20 12.22
CA PHE A 108 -8.09 -21.28 11.08
C PHE A 108 -6.73 -21.84 11.46
N PRO A 109 -6.05 -22.61 10.58
CA PRO A 109 -4.66 -23.01 10.80
C PRO A 109 -3.74 -21.80 10.94
N PHE A 110 -2.88 -21.79 11.96
CA PHE A 110 -1.94 -20.70 12.24
C PHE A 110 -0.67 -21.23 12.90
N ILE A 111 0.37 -20.39 12.92
CA ILE A 111 1.60 -20.64 13.67
C ILE A 111 1.45 -20.02 15.05
N ARG A 112 1.62 -20.82 16.11
CA ARG A 112 1.61 -20.31 17.49
C ARG A 112 2.56 -19.13 17.61
N THR A 113 2.03 -17.99 18.04
CA THR A 113 2.74 -16.72 18.11
C THR A 113 2.65 -16.20 19.54
N GLU A 114 3.79 -15.90 20.14
CA GLU A 114 3.91 -15.49 21.55
C GLU A 114 4.60 -14.15 21.64
N SER A 115 4.27 -13.36 22.67
CA SER A 115 4.85 -12.02 22.85
C SER A 115 6.33 -12.04 23.22
N SER A 116 6.84 -13.19 23.67
CA SER A 116 8.23 -13.38 24.03
C SER A 116 8.65 -14.85 23.93
N PRO A 117 9.95 -15.15 23.77
CA PRO A 117 10.44 -16.53 23.65
C PRO A 117 10.15 -17.41 24.87
N GLU A 118 10.06 -16.82 26.07
CA GLU A 118 9.83 -17.57 27.31
C GLU A 118 8.44 -18.21 27.36
N LYS A 119 7.46 -17.58 26.71
CA LYS A 119 6.08 -18.07 26.61
C LYS A 119 5.89 -19.17 25.56
N MET A 120 6.89 -19.40 24.71
CA MET A 120 6.88 -20.53 23.76
C MET A 120 7.16 -21.87 24.44
N ARG A 121 7.38 -21.91 25.76
CA ARG A 121 7.67 -23.14 26.49
C ARG A 121 6.38 -23.88 26.84
N HIS A 122 6.24 -25.05 26.21
CA HIS A 122 5.22 -26.09 26.37
C HIS A 122 3.89 -25.79 25.67
#